data_AF-A0A822XUB2-F1
#
_entry.id   AF-A0A822XUB2-F1
#
_cell.length_a   1.000
_cell.length_b   1.000
_cell.length_c   1.000
_cell.angle_alpha   90.00
_cell.angle_beta   90.00
_cell.angle_gamma   90.00
#
_symmetry.space_group_name_H-M   'P 1'
#
loop_
_entity.id
_entity.type
_entity.pdbx_description
1 polymer ?
#
loop_
_entity_poly.entity_id
_entity_poly.type
_entity_poly.pdbx_seq_one_letter_code
_entity_poly.pdbx_strand_id
1 'polypeptide(L)'
;MSYVKRVETIPSPKSELDMYLEEGVYICEEEMSRYEFNALEWWRANNLKYRVLSKMEAEILAIPISTVASEATFSASGRVIDSYRASLAVETVQALICGGEWMG
;
A
#
# COMPACT_ATOMS: atom_id res chain seq x y z
N MET A 1 7.46 45.80 -37.17
CA MET A 1 7.50 45.34 -35.77
C MET A 1 6.36 44.36 -35.54
N SER A 2 6.64 43.08 -35.27
CA SER A 2 5.60 42.11 -34.90
C SER A 2 5.35 42.19 -33.38
N TYR A 3 4.11 42.47 -33.01
CA TYR A 3 3.66 42.37 -31.61
C TYR A 3 3.29 40.92 -31.33
N VAL A 4 4.20 40.18 -30.71
CA VAL A 4 3.88 38.87 -30.12
C VAL A 4 3.26 39.14 -28.75
N LYS A 5 1.93 38.98 -28.63
CA LYS A 5 1.29 38.89 -27.32
C LYS A 5 1.78 37.61 -26.66
N ARG A 6 2.62 37.75 -25.63
CA ARG A 6 2.99 36.66 -24.74
C ARG A 6 1.71 36.25 -23.99
N VAL A 7 1.22 35.05 -24.26
CA VAL A 7 0.23 34.41 -23.39
C VAL A 7 0.99 34.05 -22.13
N GLU A 8 0.76 34.77 -21.04
CA GLU A 8 1.26 34.36 -19.74
C GLU A 8 0.49 33.10 -19.34
N THR A 9 1.14 31.95 -19.53
CA THR A 9 0.62 30.67 -19.05
C THR A 9 0.72 30.69 -17.53
N ILE A 10 -0.40 30.82 -16.85
CA ILE A 10 -0.48 30.60 -15.40
C ILE A 10 0.03 29.17 -15.15
N PRO A 11 1.09 28.97 -14.35
CA PRO A 11 1.56 27.62 -14.06
C PRO A 11 0.45 26.86 -13.36
N SER A 12 0.13 25.67 -13.88
CA SER A 12 -0.82 24.77 -13.22
C SER A 12 -0.34 24.47 -11.81
N PRO A 13 -1.24 24.34 -10.83
CA PRO A 13 -0.86 23.91 -9.49
C PRO A 13 -0.13 22.55 -9.57
N LYS A 14 0.99 22.42 -8.86
CA LYS A 14 1.79 21.19 -8.82
C LYS A 14 0.95 20.05 -8.22
N SER A 15 1.13 18.84 -8.73
CA SER A 15 0.48 17.67 -8.15
C SER A 15 1.10 17.31 -6.80
N GLU A 16 0.39 16.53 -5.98
CA GLU A 16 0.94 16.00 -4.71
C GLU A 16 2.23 15.20 -4.94
N LEU A 17 2.31 14.46 -6.05
CA LEU A 17 3.50 13.71 -6.43
C LEU A 17 4.67 14.63 -6.78
N ASP A 18 4.44 15.67 -7.58
CA ASP A 18 5.48 16.64 -7.92
C ASP A 18 6.01 17.33 -6.66
N MET A 19 5.11 17.71 -5.74
CA MET A 19 5.49 18.31 -4.45
C MET A 19 6.31 17.36 -3.58
N TYR A 20 5.97 16.07 -3.55
CA TYR A 20 6.72 15.05 -2.81
C TYR A 20 8.11 14.82 -3.41
N LEU A 21 8.22 14.73 -4.75
CA LEU A 21 9.49 14.51 -5.44
C LEU A 21 10.44 15.71 -5.37
N GLU A 22 9.89 16.92 -5.25
CA GLU A 22 10.66 18.14 -5.03
C GLU A 22 11.06 18.34 -3.55
N GLU A 23 10.41 17.64 -2.62
CA GLU A 23 10.77 17.69 -1.21
C GLU A 23 12.10 16.96 -0.97
N GLY A 24 12.93 17.51 -0.07
CA GLY A 24 14.20 16.89 0.28
C GLY A 24 14.00 15.48 0.83
N VAL A 25 14.90 14.56 0.46
CA VAL A 25 14.87 13.19 0.97
C VAL A 25 15.07 13.21 2.48
N TYR A 26 14.18 12.57 3.23
CA TYR A 26 14.39 12.31 4.64
C TYR A 26 15.55 11.33 4.80
N ILE A 27 16.69 11.82 5.30
CA ILE A 27 17.86 11.00 5.63
C ILE A 27 17.84 10.75 7.13
N CYS A 28 17.62 9.51 7.55
CA CYS A 28 17.80 9.11 8.94
C CYS A 28 19.27 9.30 9.34
N GLU A 29 19.55 10.29 10.21
CA GLU A 29 20.92 10.62 10.63
C GLU A 29 21.54 9.58 11.59
N GLU A 30 20.73 8.72 12.22
CA GLU A 30 21.21 7.68 13.11
C GLU A 30 21.23 6.31 12.41
N GLU A 31 22.39 5.65 12.42
CA GLU A 31 22.53 4.29 11.87
C GLU A 31 21.65 3.24 12.58
N MET A 32 21.07 3.57 13.73
CA MET A 32 20.08 2.76 14.44
C MET A 32 18.68 2.93 13.84
N SER A 33 18.29 4.15 13.45
CA SER A 33 16.92 4.49 13.02
C SER A 33 16.63 4.12 11.56
N ARG A 34 17.67 3.91 10.75
CA ARG A 34 17.55 3.31 9.40
C ARG A 34 16.92 1.91 9.40
N TYR A 35 16.99 1.18 10.51
CA TYR A 35 16.36 -0.14 10.64
C TYR A 35 14.91 -0.06 11.15
N GLU A 36 14.44 1.12 11.58
CA GLU A 36 13.13 1.30 12.21
C GLU A 36 12.21 2.26 11.43
N PHE A 37 12.61 2.68 10.21
CA PHE A 37 11.74 3.54 9.40
C PHE A 37 10.47 2.80 8.97
N ASN A 38 9.33 3.25 9.50
CA ASN A 38 8.02 2.76 9.11
C ASN A 38 7.41 3.66 8.03
N ALA A 39 7.45 3.21 6.78
CA ALA A 39 6.91 3.95 5.64
C ALA A 39 5.40 4.22 5.76
N LEU A 40 4.61 3.27 6.29
CA LEU A 40 3.18 3.44 6.47
C LEU A 40 2.85 4.52 7.52
N GLU A 41 3.60 4.55 8.62
CA GLU A 41 3.45 5.61 9.62
C GLU A 41 3.84 6.98 9.08
N TRP A 42 4.90 7.05 8.27
CA TRP A 42 5.29 8.30 7.63
C TRP A 42 4.20 8.83 6.68
N TRP A 43 3.65 7.98 5.82
CA TRP A 43 2.54 8.36 4.93
C TRP A 43 1.26 8.71 5.70
N ARG A 44 1.01 8.04 6.82
CA ARG A 44 -0.10 8.36 7.73
C ARG A 44 0.07 9.73 8.37
N ALA A 45 1.27 10.07 8.85
CA ALA A 45 1.55 11.38 9.44
C ALA A 45 1.43 12.52 8.42
N ASN A 46 1.78 12.25 7.16
CA ASN A 46 1.75 13.25 6.08
C ASN A 46 0.44 13.28 5.27
N ASN A 47 -0.60 12.56 5.69
CA ASN A 47 -1.85 12.42 4.92
C ASN A 47 -2.58 13.74 4.63
N LEU A 48 -2.40 14.78 5.46
CA LEU A 48 -3.04 16.07 5.23
C LEU A 48 -2.34 16.85 4.11
N LYS A 49 -1.03 16.61 3.94
CA LYS A 49 -0.20 17.22 2.90
C LYS A 49 -0.32 16.47 1.58
N TYR A 50 -0.40 15.14 1.65
CA TYR A 50 -0.38 14.23 0.51
C TYR A 50 -1.63 13.34 0.52
N ARG A 51 -2.82 13.91 0.44
CA ARG A 51 -4.07 13.19 0.74
C ARG A 51 -4.37 12.06 -0.24
N VAL A 52 -4.16 12.28 -1.52
CA VAL A 52 -4.37 11.28 -2.57
C VAL A 52 -3.18 10.34 -2.61
N LEU A 53 -1.97 10.87 -2.55
CA LEU A 53 -0.74 10.09 -2.63
C LEU A 53 -0.57 9.15 -1.43
N SER A 54 -0.81 9.59 -0.19
CA SER A 54 -0.76 8.73 1.00
C SER A 54 -1.74 7.53 0.92
N LYS A 55 -2.89 7.69 0.25
CA LYS A 55 -3.85 6.57 0.06
C LYS A 55 -3.31 5.56 -0.94
N MET A 56 -2.80 6.05 -2.08
CA MET A 56 -2.19 5.19 -3.11
C MET A 56 -1.00 4.42 -2.54
N GLU A 57 -0.14 5.10 -1.79
CA GLU A 57 1.04 4.49 -1.18
C GLU A 57 0.69 3.45 -0.12
N ALA A 58 -0.34 3.70 0.69
CA ALA A 58 -0.84 2.68 1.62
C ALA A 58 -1.35 1.42 0.89
N GLU A 59 -2.03 1.57 -0.24
CA GLU A 59 -2.49 0.45 -1.07
C GLU A 59 -1.31 -0.31 -1.70
N ILE A 60 -0.31 0.41 -2.22
CA ILE A 60 0.90 -0.18 -2.83
C ILE A 60 1.72 -0.94 -1.78
N LEU A 61 1.94 -0.34 -0.61
CA LEU A 61 2.74 -0.93 0.47
C LEU A 61 2.03 -2.11 1.15
N ALA A 62 0.70 -2.21 1.04
CA ALA A 62 -0.07 -3.35 1.55
C ALA A 62 0.07 -4.62 0.69
N ILE A 63 0.63 -4.52 -0.52
CA ILE A 63 0.84 -5.67 -1.40
C ILE A 63 1.99 -6.52 -0.85
N PRO A 64 1.75 -7.78 -0.43
CA PRO A 64 2.82 -8.63 0.06
C PRO A 64 3.81 -8.92 -1.08
N ILE A 65 5.10 -8.60 -0.84
CA ILE A 65 6.17 -8.72 -1.83
C ILE A 65 6.51 -10.20 -2.14
N SER A 66 6.11 -11.14 -1.28
CA SER A 66 6.40 -12.57 -1.47
C SER A 66 5.14 -13.41 -1.64
N THR A 67 5.22 -14.38 -2.55
CA THR A 67 4.30 -15.51 -2.65
C THR A 67 4.36 -16.44 -1.43
N VAL A 68 5.30 -16.24 -0.51
CA VAL A 68 5.39 -17.03 0.73
C VAL A 68 4.24 -16.68 1.69
N ALA A 69 3.68 -15.46 1.64
CA ALA A 69 2.48 -15.13 2.40
C ALA A 69 1.26 -15.92 1.91
N SER A 70 1.09 -16.06 0.58
CA SER A 70 0.02 -16.89 0.02
C SER A 70 0.28 -18.38 0.23
N GLU A 71 1.54 -18.84 0.19
CA GLU A 71 1.89 -20.22 0.52
C GLU A 71 1.72 -20.53 2.01
N ALA A 72 1.98 -19.58 2.92
CA ALA A 72 1.73 -19.75 4.36
C ALA A 72 0.23 -19.81 4.67
N THR A 73 -0.57 -18.92 4.07
CA THR A 73 -2.04 -18.98 4.16
C THR A 73 -2.57 -20.28 3.53
N PHE A 74 -2.02 -20.72 2.39
CA PHE A 74 -2.39 -21.98 1.75
C PHE A 74 -1.91 -23.21 2.53
N SER A 75 -0.74 -23.17 3.17
CA SER A 75 -0.19 -24.25 4.00
C SER A 75 -0.93 -24.37 5.33
N ALA A 76 -1.31 -23.25 5.92
CA ALA A 76 -2.24 -23.21 7.04
C ALA A 76 -3.61 -23.78 6.64
N SER A 77 -4.13 -23.42 5.47
CA SER A 77 -5.37 -23.99 4.91
C SER A 77 -5.23 -25.48 4.59
N GLY A 78 -4.10 -25.92 4.03
CA GLY A 78 -3.81 -27.31 3.70
C GLY A 78 -3.69 -28.24 4.92
N ARG A 79 -3.33 -27.69 6.09
CA ARG A 79 -3.38 -28.41 7.38
C ARG A 79 -4.77 -28.43 8.01
N VAL A 80 -5.67 -27.54 7.60
CA VAL A 80 -7.07 -27.44 8.07
C VAL A 80 -8.04 -28.23 7.17
N ILE A 81 -7.60 -28.67 5.99
CA ILE A 81 -8.26 -29.72 5.21
C ILE A 81 -7.89 -31.08 5.82
N ASP A 82 -8.25 -31.29 7.08
CA ASP A 82 -8.40 -32.64 7.62
C ASP A 82 -9.61 -33.28 6.91
N SER A 83 -9.53 -34.60 6.79
CA SER A 83 -10.49 -35.57 6.24
C SER A 83 -11.99 -35.27 6.46
N TYR A 84 -12.32 -34.40 7.40
CA TYR A 84 -13.66 -33.88 7.68
C TYR A 84 -14.25 -32.97 6.57
N ARG A 85 -13.43 -32.28 5.75
CA ARG A 85 -13.94 -31.39 4.68
C ARG A 85 -14.13 -32.05 3.31
N ALA A 86 -13.67 -33.29 3.13
CA ALA A 86 -13.91 -34.04 1.89
C ALA A 86 -15.41 -34.34 1.64
N SER A 87 -16.28 -34.13 2.64
CA SER A 87 -17.74 -34.30 2.56
C SER A 87 -18.53 -32.98 2.51
N LEU A 88 -17.86 -31.81 2.61
CA LEU A 88 -18.53 -30.51 2.65
C LEU A 88 -18.57 -29.86 1.26
N ALA A 89 -19.74 -29.35 0.88
CA ALA A 89 -19.93 -28.66 -0.39
C ALA A 89 -18.98 -27.46 -0.52
N VAL A 90 -18.50 -27.21 -1.73
CA VAL A 90 -17.50 -26.18 -2.05
C VAL A 90 -17.92 -24.80 -1.55
N GLU A 91 -19.24 -24.49 -1.56
CA GLU A 91 -19.74 -23.20 -1.05
C GLU A 91 -19.51 -23.04 0.46
N THR A 92 -19.57 -24.13 1.23
CA THR A 92 -19.35 -24.10 2.69
C THR A 92 -17.86 -24.00 3.03
N VAL A 93 -16.98 -24.48 2.16
CA VAL A 93 -15.52 -24.27 2.25
C VAL A 93 -15.16 -22.84 1.99
N GLN A 94 -15.69 -22.25 0.92
CA GLN A 94 -15.45 -20.86 0.58
C GLN A 94 -15.97 -19.91 1.67
N ALA A 95 -17.18 -20.15 2.20
CA ALA A 95 -17.73 -19.33 3.29
C ALA A 95 -16.88 -19.38 4.58
N LEU A 96 -16.29 -20.54 4.90
CA LEU A 96 -15.46 -20.70 6.10
C LEU A 96 -14.06 -20.11 5.93
N ILE A 97 -13.47 -20.16 4.73
CA ILE A 97 -12.20 -19.49 4.43
C ILE A 97 -12.41 -17.97 4.45
N CYS A 98 -13.42 -17.46 3.74
CA CYS A 98 -13.75 -16.04 3.73
C CYS A 98 -14.15 -15.52 5.11
N GLY A 99 -14.81 -16.31 5.96
CA GLY A 99 -15.14 -15.90 7.34
C GLY A 99 -13.94 -15.92 8.28
N GLY A 100 -12.97 -16.82 8.06
CA GLY A 100 -11.77 -16.94 8.88
C GLY A 100 -10.76 -15.80 8.69
N GLU A 101 -10.64 -15.28 7.48
CA GLU A 101 -9.70 -14.18 7.17
C GLU A 101 -10.14 -12.81 7.73
N TRP A 102 -11.41 -12.65 8.10
CA TRP A 102 -11.95 -11.37 8.57
C TRP A 102 -11.90 -11.17 10.08
N MET A 103 -11.62 -12.24 10.85
CA MET A 103 -11.50 -12.20 12.32
C MET A 103 -10.04 -12.33 12.81
N GLY A 104 -9.07 -12.25 11.91
CA GLY A 104 -7.64 -12.24 12.21
C GLY A 104 -7.08 -10.82 12.36
#